data_AF-A0A2E5HG76-F1
#
_entry.id   AF-A0A2E5HG76-F1
#
_cell.length_a   1.000
_cell.length_b   1.000
_cell.length_c   1.000
_cell.angle_alpha   90.00
_cell.angle_beta   90.00
_cell.angle_gamma   90.00
#
_symmetry.space_group_name_H-M   'P 1'
#
loop_
_entity.id
_entity.type
_entity.pdbx_description
1 polymer ?
#
loop_
_entity_poly.entity_id
_entity_poly.type
_entity_poly.pdbx_seq_one_letter_code
_entity_poly.pdbx_strand_id
1 'polypeptide(L)'
;MDTEKMNKTLIICRSIIPKGTPCLKDRSISLSYSLYLDLLSSCIYNPSSNNKEFDLKSAKWENIFKGWNRKESETVLTLKQVPIFKDFSDKDFQELEKLIHKRKYSIDQFVFKNRAPGEGMYIIMTGSVKITIGTRSGNENILAELGEGDFFGELALFDDEPRSANAIATEDSALLGFFTQDLMTLQGRNPVLGQKILFNLGGVLGERLRSTNSLLIKSQTVKSE
;
A
#
# COMPACT_ATOMS: atom_id res chain seq x y z
N MET A 1 18.60 -6.93 -0.47
CA MET A 1 18.94 -6.75 0.95
C MET A 1 20.18 -5.87 1.01
N ASP A 2 20.06 -4.61 1.44
CA ASP A 2 21.12 -3.60 1.33
C ASP A 2 22.43 -4.04 2.00
N THR A 3 23.51 -4.02 1.23
CA THR A 3 24.88 -4.29 1.67
C THR A 3 25.31 -3.39 2.83
N GLU A 4 24.74 -2.18 2.93
CA GLU A 4 24.98 -1.25 4.03
C GLU A 4 24.37 -1.73 5.36
N LYS A 5 23.19 -2.36 5.33
CA LYS A 5 22.56 -2.97 6.51
C LYS A 5 23.34 -4.17 7.02
N MET A 6 23.92 -4.96 6.10
CA MET A 6 24.74 -6.13 6.44
C MET A 6 26.06 -5.72 7.10
N ASN A 7 26.70 -4.66 6.59
CA ASN A 7 27.94 -4.12 7.17
C ASN A 7 27.74 -3.53 8.58
N LYS A 8 26.63 -2.80 8.82
CA LYS A 8 26.32 -2.27 10.17
C LYS A 8 26.04 -3.40 11.18
N THR A 9 25.39 -4.49 10.72
CA THR A 9 25.11 -5.67 11.56
C THR A 9 26.39 -6.42 11.95
N LEU A 10 27.34 -6.59 11.01
CA LEU A 10 28.63 -7.23 11.27
C LEU A 10 29.51 -6.44 12.26
N ILE A 11 29.47 -5.11 12.20
CA ILE A 11 30.24 -4.22 13.09
C ILE A 11 29.76 -4.38 14.54
N ILE A 12 28.45 -4.48 14.74
CA ILE A 12 27.83 -4.60 16.07
C ILE A 12 28.16 -5.96 16.70
N CYS A 13 28.06 -7.06 15.96
CA CYS A 13 28.38 -8.39 16.51
C CYS A 13 29.86 -8.55 16.89
N ARG A 14 30.80 -7.87 16.21
CA ARG A 14 32.21 -7.84 16.62
C ARG A 14 32.48 -7.08 17.92
N SER A 15 31.61 -6.15 18.29
CA SER A 15 31.75 -5.34 19.51
C SER A 15 31.14 -5.98 20.77
N ILE A 16 30.28 -6.99 20.59
CA ILE A 16 29.48 -7.61 21.67
C ILE A 16 29.99 -9.02 22.01
N ILE A 17 30.59 -9.75 21.06
CA ILE A 17 31.04 -11.13 21.28
C ILE A 17 32.44 -11.12 21.95
N PRO A 18 32.62 -11.75 23.13
CA PRO A 18 33.93 -11.88 23.76
C PRO A 18 34.95 -12.55 22.83
N LYS A 19 36.20 -12.06 22.82
CA LYS A 19 37.29 -12.71 22.09
C LYS A 19 37.48 -14.13 22.63
N GLY A 20 37.13 -15.14 21.84
CA GLY A 20 37.26 -16.56 22.21
C GLY A 20 36.02 -17.43 21.96
N THR A 21 34.89 -16.84 21.57
CA THR A 21 33.66 -17.59 21.30
C THR A 21 33.79 -18.44 20.01
N PRO A 22 33.47 -19.75 20.02
CA PRO A 22 33.74 -20.67 18.90
C PRO A 22 33.06 -20.30 17.57
N CYS A 23 31.97 -19.51 17.62
CA CYS A 23 31.15 -19.19 16.45
C CYS A 23 31.83 -18.28 15.42
N LEU A 24 32.97 -17.67 15.74
CA LEU A 24 33.66 -16.72 14.86
C LEU A 24 34.75 -17.34 13.97
N LYS A 25 34.94 -18.67 13.99
CA LYS A 25 35.97 -19.32 13.18
C LYS A 25 35.55 -19.69 11.76
N ASP A 26 34.26 -19.68 11.44
CA ASP A 26 33.81 -20.07 10.11
C ASP A 26 33.39 -18.85 9.28
N ARG A 27 34.22 -18.48 8.30
CA ARG A 27 33.95 -17.40 7.34
C ARG A 27 32.98 -17.83 6.23
N SER A 28 32.45 -19.05 6.25
CA SER A 28 31.71 -19.62 5.13
C SER A 28 30.20 -19.81 5.34
N ILE A 29 29.59 -19.21 6.37
CA ILE A 29 28.16 -19.45 6.63
C ILE A 29 27.25 -18.31 6.12
N SER A 30 26.59 -18.56 4.99
CA SER A 30 25.41 -17.82 4.54
C SER A 30 24.17 -18.31 5.31
N LEU A 31 23.97 -17.82 6.54
CA LEU A 31 22.75 -18.09 7.29
C LEU A 31 21.68 -17.05 6.95
N SER A 32 20.45 -17.52 6.71
CA SER A 32 19.28 -16.66 6.62
C SER A 32 19.10 -15.88 7.93
N TYR A 33 18.54 -14.67 7.83
CA TYR A 33 18.36 -13.74 8.96
C TYR A 33 17.64 -14.36 10.17
N SER A 34 16.77 -15.35 9.93
CA SER A 34 16.08 -16.14 10.95
C SER A 34 17.03 -16.96 11.81
N LEU A 35 17.93 -17.74 11.21
CA LEU A 35 18.87 -18.57 11.98
C LEU A 35 19.89 -17.72 12.77
N TYR A 36 20.20 -16.51 12.31
CA TYR A 36 21.11 -15.61 13.01
C TYR A 36 20.52 -15.07 14.32
N LEU A 37 19.22 -14.78 14.34
CA LEU A 37 18.49 -14.36 15.54
C LEU A 37 18.32 -15.52 16.53
N ASP A 38 18.09 -16.74 16.04
CA ASP A 38 18.02 -17.94 16.88
C ASP A 38 19.37 -18.28 17.52
N LEU A 39 20.47 -18.10 16.77
CA LEU A 39 21.85 -18.22 17.28
C LEU A 39 22.18 -17.15 18.32
N LEU A 40 21.77 -15.90 18.11
CA LEU A 40 21.95 -14.83 19.10
C LEU A 40 21.13 -15.09 20.38
N SER A 41 19.90 -15.57 20.25
CA SER A 41 19.05 -15.95 21.39
C SER A 41 19.66 -17.11 22.18
N SER A 42 20.22 -18.12 21.48
CA SER A 42 20.89 -19.26 22.11
C SER A 42 22.24 -18.90 22.75
N CYS A 43 23.01 -17.95 22.18
CA CYS A 43 24.26 -17.48 22.78
C CYS A 43 24.06 -16.61 24.02
N ILE A 44 22.88 -16.01 24.19
CA ILE A 44 22.51 -15.25 25.39
C ILE A 44 22.13 -16.20 26.55
N TYR A 45 21.78 -17.46 26.27
CA TYR A 45 21.46 -18.46 27.27
C TYR A 45 22.63 -19.42 27.51
N ASN A 46 23.51 -19.08 28.46
CA ASN A 46 24.51 -20.00 29.00
C ASN A 46 24.04 -20.52 30.38
N PRO A 47 23.68 -21.81 30.54
CA PRO A 47 23.19 -22.33 31.81
C PRO A 47 24.31 -22.69 32.82
N SER A 48 25.58 -22.39 32.53
CA SER A 48 26.70 -22.81 33.38
C SER A 48 27.79 -21.75 33.52
N SER A 49 27.51 -20.68 34.29
CA SER A 49 28.56 -19.99 35.05
C SER A 49 27.98 -19.10 36.14
N ASN A 50 28.49 -19.28 37.35
CA ASN A 50 28.20 -18.46 38.54
C ASN A 50 28.56 -16.98 38.31
N ASN A 51 27.66 -16.09 38.74
CA ASN A 51 27.86 -14.65 38.99
C ASN A 51 28.33 -13.76 37.82
N LYS A 52 27.35 -13.21 37.10
CA LYS A 52 27.12 -11.76 36.94
C LYS A 52 25.85 -11.55 36.12
N GLU A 53 24.76 -11.23 36.80
CA GLU A 53 23.53 -10.75 36.20
C GLU A 53 23.85 -9.45 35.44
N PHE A 54 23.97 -9.54 34.12
CA PHE A 54 24.12 -8.36 33.27
C PHE A 54 22.75 -7.69 33.21
N ASP A 55 22.56 -6.68 34.07
CA ASP A 55 21.37 -5.85 34.10
C ASP A 55 21.23 -5.07 32.78
N LEU A 56 20.42 -5.62 31.88
CA LEU A 56 20.10 -5.05 30.57
C LEU A 56 19.08 -3.91 30.66
N LYS A 57 18.64 -3.48 31.84
CA LYS A 57 17.68 -2.37 32.00
C LYS A 57 18.32 -0.98 31.93
N SER A 58 19.39 -0.81 31.14
CA SER A 58 19.83 0.54 30.78
C SER A 58 18.99 1.06 29.60
N ALA A 59 18.19 2.09 29.91
CA ALA A 59 17.24 2.79 29.05
C ALA A 59 17.86 3.53 27.84
N LYS A 60 18.72 2.86 27.07
CA LYS A 60 19.29 3.36 25.80
C LYS A 60 19.02 2.46 24.59
N TRP A 61 18.58 1.22 24.80
CA TRP A 61 18.39 0.25 23.71
C TRP A 61 16.99 0.25 23.10
N GLU A 62 15.96 0.71 23.82
CA GLU A 62 14.58 0.75 23.31
C GLU A 62 14.41 1.66 22.07
N ASN A 63 15.29 2.67 21.88
CA ASN A 63 15.21 3.59 20.74
C ASN A 63 15.98 3.11 19.51
N ILE A 64 16.91 2.16 19.64
CA ILE A 64 17.71 1.64 18.52
C ILE A 64 16.92 0.58 17.72
N PHE A 65 16.10 -0.21 18.40
CA PHE A 65 15.33 -1.30 17.78
C PHE A 65 13.87 -0.95 17.45
N LYS A 66 13.40 0.26 17.78
CA LYS A 66 12.03 0.75 17.49
C LYS A 66 11.65 0.74 16.01
N GLY A 67 12.62 0.71 15.09
CA GLY A 67 12.40 0.63 13.65
C GLY A 67 12.55 -0.77 13.04
N TRP A 68 12.96 -1.77 13.82
CA TRP A 68 13.23 -3.13 13.32
C TRP A 68 11.97 -4.00 13.19
N ASN A 69 10.85 -3.55 13.76
CA ASN A 69 9.59 -4.30 13.79
C ASN A 69 8.41 -3.47 13.28
N ARG A 70 8.59 -2.71 12.18
CA ARG A 70 7.49 -1.97 11.56
C ARG A 70 6.64 -2.96 10.75
N LYS A 71 5.63 -3.55 11.38
CA LYS A 71 4.55 -4.27 10.68
C LYS A 71 3.94 -3.28 9.66
N GLU A 72 3.85 -3.68 8.39
CA GLU A 72 3.24 -2.83 7.36
C GLU A 72 1.83 -2.45 7.78
N SER A 73 1.46 -1.18 7.55
CA SER A 73 0.12 -0.74 7.87
C SER A 73 -0.89 -1.40 6.93
N GLU A 74 -2.11 -1.60 7.43
CA GLU A 74 -3.24 -2.07 6.62
C GLU A 74 -3.42 -1.22 5.35
N THR A 75 -3.19 0.10 5.45
CA THR A 75 -3.23 1.02 4.31
C THR A 75 -2.21 0.65 3.25
N VAL A 76 -0.95 0.43 3.63
CA VAL A 76 0.11 0.04 2.69
C VAL A 76 -0.19 -1.33 2.06
N LEU A 77 -0.73 -2.28 2.84
CA LEU A 77 -1.13 -3.58 2.32
C LEU A 77 -2.23 -3.47 1.25
N THR A 78 -3.24 -2.63 1.46
CA THR A 78 -4.28 -2.37 0.45
C THR A 78 -3.71 -1.65 -0.77
N LEU A 79 -2.88 -0.62 -0.59
CA LEU A 79 -2.27 0.11 -1.72
C LEU A 79 -1.42 -0.80 -2.61
N LYS A 80 -0.73 -1.79 -2.04
CA LYS A 80 0.05 -2.78 -2.80
C LYS A 80 -0.78 -3.66 -3.73
N GLN A 81 -2.08 -3.78 -3.51
CA GLN A 81 -2.98 -4.56 -4.38
C GLN A 81 -3.43 -3.77 -5.61
N VAL A 82 -3.30 -2.45 -5.59
CA VAL A 82 -3.81 -1.58 -6.65
C VAL A 82 -2.79 -1.44 -7.78
N PRO A 83 -3.15 -1.73 -9.04
CA PRO A 83 -2.23 -1.67 -10.19
C PRO A 83 -1.52 -0.33 -10.40
N ILE A 84 -2.13 0.77 -9.96
CA ILE A 84 -1.57 2.12 -10.04
C ILE A 84 -0.25 2.24 -9.25
N PHE A 85 -0.10 1.45 -8.17
CA PHE A 85 1.05 1.53 -7.27
C PHE A 85 2.03 0.34 -7.41
N LYS A 86 1.94 -0.45 -8.48
CA LYS A 86 2.73 -1.68 -8.64
C LYS A 86 4.26 -1.49 -8.61
N ASP A 87 4.76 -0.33 -9.03
CA ASP A 87 6.20 -0.02 -9.15
C ASP A 87 6.73 0.86 -7.99
N PHE A 88 6.03 0.84 -6.87
CA PHE A 88 6.35 1.64 -5.69
C PHE A 88 7.33 0.91 -4.79
N SER A 89 8.37 1.62 -4.36
CA SER A 89 9.25 1.16 -3.29
C SER A 89 8.60 1.35 -1.91
N ASP A 90 9.14 0.74 -0.86
CA ASP A 90 8.65 0.96 0.51
C ASP A 90 8.72 2.44 0.93
N LYS A 91 9.69 3.20 0.39
CA LYS A 91 9.79 4.65 0.62
C LYS A 91 8.66 5.40 -0.08
N ASP A 92 8.31 4.99 -1.30
CA ASP A 92 7.21 5.55 -2.06
C ASP A 92 5.87 5.34 -1.33
N PHE A 93 5.64 4.14 -0.79
CA PHE A 93 4.46 3.86 0.02
C PHE A 93 4.43 4.68 1.32
N GLN A 94 5.56 4.88 2.00
CA GLN A 94 5.63 5.72 3.20
C GLN A 94 5.34 7.20 2.90
N GLU A 95 5.65 7.67 1.69
CA GLU A 95 5.32 9.03 1.28
C GLU A 95 3.85 9.15 0.90
N LEU A 96 3.34 8.21 0.10
CA LEU A 96 1.93 8.16 -0.30
C LEU A 96 0.99 7.99 0.90
N GLU A 97 1.34 7.14 1.86
CA GLU A 97 0.51 6.89 3.06
C GLU A 97 0.18 8.18 3.83
N LYS A 98 1.08 9.17 3.82
CA LYS A 98 0.86 10.47 4.50
C LYS A 98 -0.17 11.36 3.80
N LEU A 99 -0.50 11.04 2.55
CA LEU A 99 -1.44 11.75 1.70
C LEU A 99 -2.77 11.03 1.54
N ILE A 100 -2.87 9.78 2.02
CA ILE A 100 -4.07 8.97 1.88
C ILE A 100 -5.02 9.25 3.05
N HIS A 101 -6.30 9.41 2.73
CA HIS A 101 -7.34 9.71 3.70
C HIS A 101 -8.27 8.52 3.90
N LYS A 102 -8.29 7.93 5.10
CA LYS A 102 -9.28 6.89 5.45
C LYS A 102 -10.68 7.52 5.59
N ARG A 103 -11.67 6.93 4.93
CA ARG A 103 -13.08 7.32 4.99
C ARG A 103 -13.94 6.09 5.28
N LYS A 104 -14.99 6.24 6.07
CA LYS A 104 -15.96 5.19 6.35
C LYS A 104 -17.32 5.59 5.79
N TYR A 105 -18.01 4.63 5.21
CA TYR A 105 -19.34 4.79 4.64
C TYR A 105 -20.24 3.68 5.15
N SER A 106 -21.44 4.02 5.59
CA SER A 106 -22.46 3.04 5.92
C SER A 106 -23.15 2.52 4.67
N ILE A 107 -23.82 1.37 4.79
CA ILE A 107 -24.71 0.85 3.72
C ILE A 107 -25.64 1.95 3.17
N ASP A 108 -25.83 1.95 1.84
CA ASP A 108 -26.60 2.92 1.06
C ASP A 108 -26.10 4.38 1.09
N GLN A 109 -24.96 4.64 1.74
CA GLN A 109 -24.37 5.96 1.75
C GLN A 109 -23.67 6.26 0.41
N PHE A 110 -23.92 7.45 -0.13
CA PHE A 110 -23.19 7.94 -1.30
C PHE A 110 -21.75 8.29 -0.92
N VAL A 111 -20.80 7.70 -1.64
CA VAL A 111 -19.40 8.14 -1.66
C VAL A 111 -19.31 9.46 -2.43
N PHE A 112 -19.93 9.50 -3.61
CA PHE A 112 -20.20 10.72 -4.35
C PHE A 112 -21.42 10.55 -5.25
N LYS A 113 -22.00 11.67 -5.67
CA LYS A 113 -23.15 11.73 -6.56
C LYS A 113 -22.72 12.09 -7.98
N ASN A 114 -23.49 11.67 -8.97
CA ASN A 114 -23.39 12.16 -10.34
C ASN A 114 -23.47 13.69 -10.35
N ARG A 115 -22.69 14.32 -11.23
CA ARG A 115 -22.50 15.77 -11.38
C ARG A 115 -21.86 16.48 -10.19
N ALA A 116 -21.49 15.78 -9.12
CA ALA A 116 -20.64 16.38 -8.09
C ALA A 116 -19.26 16.72 -8.68
N PRO A 117 -18.54 17.70 -8.11
CA PRO A 117 -17.14 17.95 -8.49
C PRO A 117 -16.26 16.70 -8.37
N GLY A 118 -15.36 16.52 -9.33
CA GLY A 118 -14.32 15.49 -9.28
C GLY A 118 -13.18 15.90 -8.37
N GLU A 119 -13.16 15.45 -7.11
CA GLU A 119 -12.11 15.86 -6.15
C GLU A 119 -10.95 14.85 -6.01
N GLY A 120 -11.12 13.63 -6.51
CA GLY A 120 -10.14 12.56 -6.32
C GLY A 120 -10.65 11.16 -6.62
N MET A 121 -9.85 10.16 -6.26
CA MET A 121 -10.19 8.76 -6.42
C MET A 121 -10.33 8.04 -5.08
N TYR A 122 -10.96 6.86 -5.11
CA TYR A 122 -11.14 6.02 -3.94
C TYR A 122 -10.69 4.59 -4.22
N ILE A 123 -10.16 3.93 -3.19
CA ILE A 123 -9.76 2.52 -3.17
C ILE A 123 -10.53 1.84 -2.05
N ILE A 124 -11.08 0.66 -2.32
CA ILE A 124 -11.86 -0.11 -1.35
C ILE A 124 -10.89 -0.90 -0.47
N MET A 125 -10.82 -0.53 0.81
CA MET A 125 -10.03 -1.23 1.82
C MET A 125 -10.80 -2.43 2.35
N THR A 126 -12.07 -2.22 2.69
CA THR A 126 -13.03 -3.27 3.08
C THR A 126 -14.43 -2.92 2.58
N GLY A 127 -15.25 -3.92 2.30
CA GLY A 127 -16.65 -3.75 1.88
C GLY A 127 -16.85 -3.67 0.36
N SER A 128 -17.93 -3.03 -0.08
CA SER A 128 -18.35 -2.99 -1.48
C SER A 128 -19.08 -1.71 -1.88
N VAL A 129 -18.93 -1.32 -3.15
CA VAL A 129 -19.52 -0.12 -3.74
C VAL A 129 -20.12 -0.43 -5.10
N LYS A 130 -21.34 0.03 -5.36
CA LYS A 130 -21.94 0.02 -6.70
C LYS A 130 -21.80 1.37 -7.40
N ILE A 131 -21.52 1.32 -8.70
CA ILE A 131 -21.49 2.48 -9.59
C ILE A 131 -22.78 2.51 -10.38
N THR A 132 -23.54 3.61 -10.30
CA THR A 132 -24.86 3.71 -10.95
C THR A 132 -25.00 4.96 -11.82
N ILE A 133 -25.74 4.84 -12.92
CA ILE A 133 -26.18 5.99 -13.74
C ILE A 133 -27.70 6.11 -13.71
N GLY A 134 -28.18 7.34 -13.94
CA GLY A 134 -29.59 7.69 -13.80
C GLY A 134 -29.89 8.38 -12.46
N THR A 135 -31.16 8.71 -12.26
CA THR A 135 -31.64 9.32 -11.01
C THR A 135 -32.36 8.28 -10.18
N ARG A 136 -32.38 8.45 -8.85
CA ARG A 136 -33.11 7.58 -7.91
C ARG A 136 -34.63 7.56 -8.17
N SER A 137 -35.15 8.51 -8.95
CA SER A 137 -36.57 8.65 -9.31
C SER A 137 -36.91 8.06 -10.68
N GLY A 138 -35.93 7.49 -11.39
CA GLY A 138 -36.11 6.74 -12.64
C GLY A 138 -35.49 5.34 -12.56
N ASN A 139 -35.15 4.76 -13.72
CA ASN A 139 -34.43 3.48 -13.78
C ASN A 139 -32.96 3.68 -13.42
N GLU A 140 -32.59 3.38 -12.17
CA GLU A 140 -31.20 3.27 -11.74
C GLU A 140 -30.56 2.05 -12.42
N ASN A 141 -29.57 2.29 -13.28
CA ASN A 141 -28.82 1.22 -13.92
C ASN A 141 -27.47 1.06 -13.22
N ILE A 142 -27.20 -0.14 -12.73
CA ILE A 142 -25.90 -0.52 -12.15
C ILE A 142 -24.93 -0.74 -13.31
N LEU A 143 -23.83 0.03 -13.32
CA LEU A 143 -22.76 -0.10 -14.29
C LEU A 143 -21.68 -1.09 -13.84
N ALA A 144 -21.39 -1.11 -12.54
CA ALA A 144 -20.38 -1.95 -11.95
C ALA A 144 -20.66 -2.15 -10.45
N GLU A 145 -20.22 -3.29 -9.93
CA GLU A 145 -20.09 -3.57 -8.51
C GLU A 145 -18.60 -3.81 -8.24
N LEU A 146 -18.08 -3.15 -7.21
CA LEU A 146 -16.66 -3.10 -6.88
C LEU A 146 -16.47 -3.57 -5.44
N GLY A 147 -15.42 -4.35 -5.21
CA GLY A 147 -15.08 -4.93 -3.91
C GLY A 147 -13.69 -4.55 -3.43
N GLU A 148 -13.22 -5.23 -2.38
CA GLU A 148 -11.90 -4.98 -1.80
C GLU A 148 -10.76 -5.04 -2.83
N GLY A 149 -9.88 -4.05 -2.79
CA GLY A 149 -8.77 -3.91 -3.75
C GLY A 149 -9.13 -3.15 -5.04
N ASP A 150 -10.43 -3.00 -5.35
CA ASP A 150 -10.86 -2.17 -6.47
C ASP A 150 -10.71 -0.68 -6.18
N PHE A 151 -10.66 0.11 -7.25
CA PHE A 151 -10.62 1.56 -7.19
C PHE A 151 -11.52 2.19 -8.25
N PHE A 152 -12.00 3.39 -7.95
CA PHE A 152 -12.94 4.13 -8.79
C PHE A 152 -12.81 5.64 -8.62
N GLY A 153 -13.39 6.37 -9.57
CA GLY A 153 -13.36 7.83 -9.59
C GLY A 153 -12.02 8.39 -10.01
N GLU A 154 -11.18 7.59 -10.66
CA GLU A 154 -9.81 7.90 -11.06
C GLU A 154 -9.70 9.04 -12.09
N LEU A 155 -10.75 9.27 -12.87
CA LEU A 155 -10.77 10.33 -13.88
C LEU A 155 -10.64 11.73 -13.25
N ALA A 156 -11.14 11.91 -12.02
CA ALA A 156 -11.02 13.18 -11.29
C ALA A 156 -9.57 13.58 -10.96
N LEU A 157 -8.60 12.68 -11.14
CA LEU A 157 -7.19 13.03 -11.03
C LEU A 157 -6.60 13.65 -12.31
N PHE A 158 -7.30 13.55 -13.45
CA PHE A 158 -6.83 14.07 -14.75
C PHE A 158 -7.57 15.31 -15.22
N ASP A 159 -8.87 15.38 -14.96
CA ASP A 159 -9.71 16.49 -15.38
C ASP A 159 -10.62 16.97 -14.24
N ASP A 160 -11.13 18.18 -14.41
CA ASP A 160 -12.09 18.81 -13.50
C ASP A 160 -13.54 18.55 -13.95
N GLU A 161 -13.77 17.48 -14.72
CA GLU A 161 -15.12 17.15 -15.19
C GLU A 161 -16.01 16.66 -14.02
N PRO A 162 -17.30 17.00 -14.02
CA PRO A 162 -18.23 16.49 -13.02
C PRO A 162 -18.31 14.95 -13.05
N ARG A 163 -18.54 14.33 -11.88
CA ARG A 163 -18.72 12.87 -11.79
C ARG A 163 -19.75 12.37 -12.78
N SER A 164 -19.39 11.37 -13.58
CA SER A 164 -20.27 10.77 -14.60
C SER A 164 -21.34 9.82 -14.03
N ALA A 165 -21.12 9.30 -12.82
CA ALA A 165 -21.94 8.30 -12.16
C ALA A 165 -22.03 8.55 -10.65
N ASN A 166 -22.96 7.88 -9.99
CA ASN A 166 -23.00 7.76 -8.53
C ASN A 166 -22.07 6.64 -8.09
N ALA A 167 -21.52 6.76 -6.88
CA ALA A 167 -20.88 5.67 -6.16
C ALA A 167 -21.57 5.52 -4.80
N ILE A 168 -22.11 4.33 -4.53
CA ILE A 168 -22.94 4.06 -3.34
C ILE A 168 -22.40 2.82 -2.66
N ALA A 169 -22.13 2.91 -1.35
CA ALA A 169 -21.72 1.76 -0.56
C ALA A 169 -22.86 0.74 -0.46
N THR A 170 -22.59 -0.53 -0.77
CA THR A 170 -23.57 -1.62 -0.70
C THR A 170 -23.54 -2.35 0.65
N GLU A 171 -22.52 -2.06 1.46
CA GLU A 171 -22.38 -2.47 2.86
C GLU A 171 -21.50 -1.47 3.61
N ASP A 172 -21.31 -1.66 4.92
CA ASP A 172 -20.39 -0.84 5.71
C ASP A 172 -18.95 -0.96 5.16
N SER A 173 -18.46 0.14 4.59
CA SER A 173 -17.25 0.15 3.76
C SER A 173 -16.20 1.10 4.32
N ALA A 174 -14.94 0.68 4.27
CA ALA A 174 -13.80 1.54 4.56
C ALA A 174 -13.02 1.79 3.27
N LEU A 175 -12.83 3.05 2.92
CA LEU A 175 -12.20 3.48 1.68
C LEU A 175 -10.94 4.32 1.98
N LEU A 176 -9.98 4.26 1.06
CA LEU A 176 -8.84 5.15 1.00
C LEU A 176 -9.10 6.21 -0.08
N GLY A 177 -9.21 7.47 0.30
CA GLY A 177 -9.33 8.60 -0.61
C GLY A 177 -7.95 9.17 -0.96
N PHE A 178 -7.74 9.44 -2.25
CA PHE A 178 -6.57 10.15 -2.76
C PHE A 178 -7.05 11.31 -3.63
N PHE A 179 -6.83 12.54 -3.19
CA PHE A 179 -7.41 13.73 -3.83
C PHE A 179 -6.44 14.41 -4.80
N THR A 180 -6.99 15.16 -5.75
CA THR A 180 -6.20 15.88 -6.75
C THR A 180 -5.20 16.85 -6.11
N GLN A 181 -5.60 17.49 -5.00
CA GLN A 181 -4.71 18.35 -4.21
C GLN A 181 -3.53 17.58 -3.60
N ASP A 182 -3.75 16.32 -3.17
CA ASP A 182 -2.69 15.47 -2.64
C ASP A 182 -1.68 15.10 -3.73
N LEU A 183 -2.18 14.78 -4.93
CA LEU A 183 -1.34 14.52 -6.10
C LEU A 183 -0.50 15.75 -6.48
N MET A 184 -1.10 16.94 -6.51
CA MET A 184 -0.35 18.18 -6.77
C MET A 184 0.72 18.43 -5.70
N THR A 185 0.38 18.21 -4.43
CA THR A 185 1.32 18.36 -3.31
C THR A 185 2.44 17.32 -3.37
N LEU A 186 2.15 16.11 -3.86
CA LEU A 186 3.15 15.06 -4.09
C LEU A 186 4.07 15.42 -5.25
N GLN A 187 3.54 15.89 -6.37
CA GLN A 187 4.32 16.30 -7.54
C GLN A 187 5.30 17.42 -7.19
N GLY A 188 4.91 18.37 -6.34
CA GLY A 188 5.80 19.43 -5.87
C GLY A 188 6.95 18.93 -4.97
N ARG A 189 6.74 17.85 -4.21
CA ARG A 189 7.73 17.29 -3.26
C ARG A 189 8.60 16.20 -3.86
N ASN A 190 7.98 15.30 -4.63
CA ASN A 190 8.59 14.16 -5.28
C ASN A 190 8.00 13.99 -6.69
N PRO A 191 8.51 14.74 -7.69
CA PRO A 191 8.00 14.69 -9.05
C PRO A 191 8.08 13.30 -9.68
N VAL A 192 9.12 12.52 -9.34
CA VAL A 192 9.32 11.16 -9.85
C VAL A 192 8.18 10.25 -9.38
N LEU A 193 7.78 10.37 -8.11
CA LEU A 193 6.70 9.57 -7.58
C LEU A 193 5.34 9.98 -8.18
N GLY A 194 5.08 11.28 -8.33
CA GLY A 194 3.90 11.77 -9.04
C GLY A 194 3.84 11.26 -10.50
N GLN A 195 4.98 11.22 -11.20
CA GLN A 195 5.06 10.69 -12.55
C GLN A 195 4.74 9.18 -12.60
N LYS A 196 5.22 8.39 -11.64
CA LYS A 196 4.88 6.95 -11.54
C LYS A 196 3.36 6.75 -11.45
N ILE A 197 2.68 7.53 -10.60
CA ILE A 197 1.22 7.46 -10.45
C ILE A 197 0.54 7.73 -11.79
N LEU A 198 0.86 8.86 -12.42
CA LEU A 198 0.23 9.27 -13.67
C LEU A 198 0.50 8.26 -14.80
N PHE A 199 1.72 7.74 -14.91
CA PHE A 199 2.08 6.76 -15.93
C PHE A 199 1.31 5.44 -15.75
N ASN A 200 1.28 4.91 -14.52
CA ASN A 200 0.57 3.66 -14.23
C ASN A 200 -0.94 3.82 -14.41
N LEU A 201 -1.48 4.96 -13.97
CA LEU A 201 -2.90 5.26 -14.15
C LEU A 201 -3.26 5.41 -15.64
N GLY A 202 -2.44 6.08 -16.45
CA GLY A 202 -2.61 6.13 -17.90
C GLY A 202 -2.58 4.74 -18.55
N GLY A 203 -1.72 3.83 -18.06
CA GLY A 203 -1.69 2.43 -18.48
C GLY A 203 -3.00 1.70 -18.22
N VAL A 204 -3.56 1.83 -17.01
CA VAL A 204 -4.87 1.26 -16.63
C VAL A 204 -5.97 1.81 -17.54
N LEU A 205 -6.04 3.13 -17.72
CA LEU A 205 -7.08 3.75 -18.54
C LEU A 205 -6.99 3.28 -20.00
N GLY A 206 -5.77 3.17 -20.54
CA GLY A 206 -5.54 2.64 -21.88
C GLY A 206 -6.02 1.20 -22.04
N GLU A 207 -5.84 0.36 -21.02
CA GLU A 207 -6.35 -1.01 -21.00
C GLU A 207 -7.89 -1.04 -20.92
N ARG A 208 -8.49 -0.27 -20.01
CA ARG A 208 -9.95 -0.14 -19.88
C ARG A 208 -10.61 0.34 -21.18
N LEU A 209 -10.00 1.32 -21.86
CA LEU A 209 -10.49 1.83 -23.14
C LEU A 209 -10.44 0.76 -24.24
N ARG A 210 -9.32 0.02 -24.36
CA ARG A 210 -9.21 -1.08 -25.34
C ARG A 210 -10.22 -2.18 -25.09
N SER A 211 -10.44 -2.55 -23.82
CA SER A 211 -11.43 -3.55 -23.42
C SER A 211 -12.85 -3.09 -23.77
N THR A 212 -13.20 -1.84 -23.46
CA THR A 212 -14.51 -1.26 -23.78
C THR A 212 -14.75 -1.22 -25.30
N ASN A 213 -13.78 -0.74 -26.08
CA ASN A 213 -13.88 -0.71 -27.54
C ASN A 213 -14.06 -2.13 -28.13
N SER A 214 -13.36 -3.12 -27.58
CA SER A 214 -13.49 -4.52 -28.02
C SER A 214 -14.90 -5.09 -27.78
N LEU A 215 -15.55 -4.71 -26.67
CA LEU A 215 -16.93 -5.11 -26.38
C LEU A 215 -17.94 -4.44 -27.33
N LEU A 216 -17.73 -3.15 -27.63
CA LEU A 216 -18.59 -2.42 -28.57
C LEU A 216 -18.55 -3.06 -29.96
N ILE A 217 -17.36 -3.39 -30.47
CA ILE A 217 -17.20 -4.06 -31.78
C ILE A 217 -17.99 -5.38 -31.80
N LYS A 218 -17.85 -6.22 -30.77
CA LYS A 218 -18.59 -7.49 -30.66
C LYS A 218 -20.11 -7.28 -30.61
N SER A 219 -20.58 -6.26 -29.92
CA SER A 219 -22.02 -5.97 -29.81
C SER A 219 -22.64 -5.46 -31.13
N GLN A 220 -21.85 -4.79 -31.97
CA GLN A 220 -22.29 -4.30 -33.27
C GLN A 220 -22.34 -5.42 -34.32
N THR A 221 -21.38 -6.35 -34.29
CA THR A 221 -21.34 -7.48 -35.25
C THR A 221 -22.50 -8.46 -35.06
N VAL A 222 -22.99 -8.62 -33.82
CA VAL A 222 -24.13 -9.51 -33.51
C VAL A 222 -25.48 -8.95 -33.97
N LYS A 223 -25.59 -7.63 -34.23
CA LYS A 223 -26.83 -7.02 -34.75
C LYS A 223 -26.92 -7.01 -36.29
N SER A 224 -25.85 -7.39 -36.97
CA SER A 224 -25.75 -7.40 -38.44
C SER A 224 -25.91 -8.79 -39.08
N GLU A 225 -26.21 -9.82 -38.28
CA GLU A 225 -26.56 -11.18 -38.70
C GLU A 225 -28.02 -11.49 -38.35
#